data_AF-A0A955QNQ8-F1
#
_entry.id   AF-A0A955QNQ8-F1
#
_cell.length_a   1.000
_cell.length_b   1.000
_cell.length_c   1.000
_cell.angle_alpha   90.00
_cell.angle_beta   90.00
_cell.angle_gamma   90.00
#
_symmetry.space_group_name_H-M   'P 1'
#
loop_
_entity.id
_entity.type
_entity.pdbx_description
1 polymer ?
#
loop_
_entity_poly.entity_id
_entity_poly.type
_entity_poly.pdbx_seq_one_letter_code
_entity_poly.pdbx_strand_id
1 'polypeptide(L)'
;MAILELLLWLLKVMVAILPYFIGEVSNLICLMKPAPEPLRLEELHGTGQIAFIPSGDFPLEQVETYAKFYRDTYEIPITIFPRLPLPYSAFDPYREQYIAEKILAAVPQL
;
A
#
# COMPACT_ATOMS: atom_id res chain seq x y z
N MET A 1 -44.90 -10.24 29.76
CA MET A 1 -44.76 -9.00 28.96
C MET A 1 -43.36 -8.39 29.04
N ALA A 2 -42.76 -8.24 30.22
CA ALA A 2 -41.45 -7.57 30.38
C ALA A 2 -40.26 -8.22 29.60
N ILE A 3 -40.21 -9.54 29.47
CA ILE A 3 -39.10 -10.24 28.77
C ILE A 3 -39.11 -9.95 27.25
N LEU A 4 -40.30 -9.86 26.65
CA LEU A 4 -40.43 -9.58 25.22
C LEU A 4 -39.98 -8.16 24.89
N GLU A 5 -40.32 -7.20 25.75
CA GLU A 5 -39.88 -5.81 25.57
C GLU A 5 -38.37 -5.66 25.74
N LEU A 6 -37.78 -6.39 26.68
CA LEU A 6 -36.32 -6.42 26.86
C LEU A 6 -35.61 -6.96 25.61
N LEU A 7 -36.13 -8.04 25.02
CA LEU A 7 -35.57 -8.62 23.79
C LEU A 7 -35.69 -7.67 22.59
N LEU A 8 -36.84 -7.00 22.44
CA LEU A 8 -37.05 -6.02 21.38
C LEU A 8 -36.14 -4.79 21.56
N TRP A 9 -35.90 -4.38 22.80
CA TRP A 9 -34.98 -3.29 23.10
C TRP A 9 -33.52 -3.67 22.78
N LEU A 10 -33.07 -4.87 23.18
CA LEU A 10 -31.74 -5.37 22.85
C LEU A 10 -31.51 -5.49 21.34
N LEU A 11 -32.51 -5.96 20.59
CA LEU A 11 -32.44 -6.03 19.13
C LEU A 11 -32.27 -4.64 18.50
N LYS A 12 -33.02 -3.64 18.96
CA LYS A 12 -32.90 -2.26 18.48
C LYS A 12 -31.51 -1.66 18.77
N VAL A 13 -30.98 -1.94 19.96
CA VAL A 13 -29.63 -1.49 20.36
C VAL A 13 -28.56 -2.14 19.48
N MET A 14 -28.65 -3.46 19.26
CA MET A 14 -27.76 -4.19 18.35
C MET A 14 -27.78 -3.61 16.94
N VAL A 15 -28.96 -3.39 16.36
CA VAL A 15 -29.12 -2.83 15.01
C VAL A 15 -28.62 -1.39 14.92
N ALA A 16 -28.75 -0.59 15.98
CA ALA A 16 -28.26 0.79 16.01
C ALA A 16 -26.73 0.89 16.16
N ILE A 17 -26.10 -0.07 16.82
CA ILE A 17 -24.64 -0.10 17.06
C ILE A 17 -23.91 -0.83 15.92
N LEU A 18 -24.57 -1.76 15.22
CA LEU A 18 -23.99 -2.51 14.10
C LEU A 18 -23.31 -1.64 13.03
N PRO A 19 -23.87 -0.48 12.61
CA PRO A 19 -23.23 0.40 11.63
C PRO A 19 -21.95 1.06 12.14
N TYR A 20 -21.75 1.21 13.45
CA TYR A 20 -20.50 1.72 14.02
C TYR A 20 -19.38 0.67 13.93
N PHE A 21 -19.71 -0.62 14.07
CA PHE A 21 -18.77 -1.71 13.81
C PHE A 21 -18.54 -1.94 12.32
N ILE A 22 -19.56 -1.73 11.49
CA ILE A 22 -19.47 -1.84 10.03
C ILE A 22 -18.92 -0.55 9.41
N GLY A 23 -18.73 0.54 10.17
CA GLY A 23 -18.17 1.84 9.72
C GLY A 23 -16.79 1.74 9.07
N GLU A 24 -16.14 0.58 9.18
CA GLU A 24 -15.06 0.12 8.30
C GLU A 24 -15.56 -0.37 6.91
N VAL A 25 -16.66 0.14 6.35
CA VAL A 25 -17.11 -0.25 4.99
C VAL A 25 -16.04 0.08 3.94
N SER A 26 -15.14 1.02 4.26
CA SER A 26 -13.93 1.32 3.50
C SER A 26 -12.97 0.12 3.39
N ASN A 27 -12.97 -0.81 4.35
CA ASN A 27 -12.16 -2.03 4.32
C ASN A 27 -12.81 -3.18 3.54
N LEU A 28 -14.15 -3.28 3.53
CA LEU A 28 -14.83 -4.35 2.79
C LEU A 28 -14.60 -4.26 1.28
N ILE A 29 -14.60 -3.03 0.73
CA ILE A 29 -14.29 -2.80 -0.68
C ILE A 29 -12.83 -3.18 -1.00
N CYS A 30 -11.90 -2.97 -0.06
CA CYS A 30 -10.52 -3.41 -0.22
C CYS A 30 -10.36 -4.94 -0.12
N LEU A 31 -11.09 -5.61 0.78
CA LEU A 31 -11.08 -7.08 0.92
C LEU A 31 -11.67 -7.80 -0.29
N MET A 32 -12.60 -7.17 -1.00
CA MET A 32 -13.21 -7.72 -2.21
C MET A 32 -12.44 -7.41 -3.49
N LYS A 33 -11.40 -6.57 -3.45
CA LYS A 33 -10.55 -6.39 -4.62
C LYS A 33 -9.78 -7.67 -4.85
N PRO A 34 -9.80 -8.25 -6.06
CA PRO A 34 -8.86 -9.30 -6.39
C PRO A 34 -7.45 -8.76 -6.11
N ALA A 35 -6.62 -9.58 -5.46
CA ALA A 35 -5.22 -9.25 -5.30
C ALA A 35 -4.66 -8.88 -6.68
N PRO A 36 -3.86 -7.80 -6.81
CA PRO A 36 -3.26 -7.48 -8.08
C PRO A 36 -2.53 -8.71 -8.59
N GLU A 37 -2.98 -9.24 -9.73
CA GLU A 37 -2.34 -10.39 -10.37
C GLU A 37 -0.93 -9.91 -10.76
N PRO A 38 0.14 -10.58 -10.30
CA PRO A 38 1.48 -10.22 -10.72
C PRO A 38 1.53 -10.31 -12.24
N LEU A 39 2.05 -9.26 -12.89
CA LEU A 39 2.22 -9.22 -14.34
C LEU A 39 2.91 -10.50 -14.80
N ARG A 40 2.35 -11.15 -15.83
CA ARG A 40 3.01 -12.30 -16.45
C ARG A 40 4.30 -11.83 -17.08
N LEU A 41 5.34 -12.67 -17.06
CA LEU A 41 6.65 -12.31 -17.60
C LEU A 41 6.53 -11.88 -19.07
N GLU A 42 5.63 -12.51 -19.83
CA GLU A 42 5.37 -12.20 -21.24
C GLU A 42 4.76 -10.80 -21.47
N GLU A 43 4.13 -10.22 -20.44
CA GLU A 43 3.52 -8.88 -20.44
C GLU A 43 4.52 -7.79 -20.04
N LEU A 44 5.72 -8.16 -19.59
CA LEU A 44 6.79 -7.22 -19.35
C LEU A 44 7.40 -6.80 -20.69
N HIS A 45 7.04 -5.59 -21.12
CA HIS A 45 7.53 -5.00 -22.36
C HIS A 45 8.50 -3.85 -22.04
N GLY A 46 9.60 -3.76 -22.79
CA GLY A 46 10.54 -2.66 -22.70
C GLY A 46 12.00 -3.13 -22.65
N THR A 47 12.90 -2.29 -23.16
CA THR A 47 14.34 -2.46 -23.02
C THR A 47 14.83 -1.45 -21.99
N GLY A 48 15.31 -1.92 -20.84
CA GLY A 48 15.77 -1.03 -19.77
C GLY A 48 16.33 -1.79 -18.58
N GLN A 49 17.04 -1.08 -17.70
CA GLN A 49 17.50 -1.62 -16.43
C GLN A 49 16.50 -1.21 -15.34
N ILE A 50 16.14 -2.14 -14.46
CA ILE A 50 15.30 -1.81 -13.30
C ILE A 50 16.21 -1.34 -12.16
N ALA A 51 15.85 -0.22 -11.54
CA ALA A 51 16.56 0.35 -10.41
C ALA A 51 15.67 0.37 -9.17
N PHE A 52 16.20 -0.10 -8.05
CA PHE A 52 15.56 0.05 -6.74
C PHE A 52 16.24 1.19 -5.99
N ILE A 53 15.44 2.19 -5.61
CA ILE A 53 15.90 3.39 -4.91
C ILE A 53 15.16 3.44 -3.56
N PRO A 54 15.79 3.07 -2.43
CA PRO A 54 15.15 3.19 -1.13
C PRO A 54 14.89 4.66 -0.81
N SER A 55 13.69 5.00 -0.37
CA SER A 55 13.33 6.37 0.01
C SER A 55 13.21 6.52 1.52
N GLY A 56 13.72 7.61 2.08
CA GLY A 56 13.62 7.90 3.51
C GLY A 56 14.21 6.78 4.37
N ASP A 57 13.55 6.38 5.44
CA ASP A 57 14.06 5.38 6.38
C ASP A 57 13.81 3.93 5.97
N PHE A 58 13.47 3.69 4.70
CA PHE A 58 13.21 2.33 4.21
C PHE A 58 14.42 1.41 4.46
N PRO A 59 14.24 0.22 5.08
CA PRO A 59 15.34 -0.66 5.47
C PRO A 59 16.05 -1.27 4.25
N LEU A 60 17.38 -1.14 4.19
CA LEU A 60 18.18 -1.60 3.05
C LEU A 60 18.11 -3.14 2.89
N GLU A 61 18.11 -3.89 3.99
CA GLU A 61 17.96 -5.35 3.99
C GLU A 61 16.68 -5.82 3.29
N GLN A 62 15.59 -5.06 3.45
CA GLN A 62 14.32 -5.36 2.80
C GLN A 62 14.40 -5.08 1.28
N VAL A 63 15.11 -4.03 0.86
CA VAL A 63 15.36 -3.75 -0.56
C VAL A 63 16.14 -4.87 -1.21
N GLU A 64 17.18 -5.37 -0.53
CA GLU A 64 17.98 -6.50 -1.02
C GLU A 64 17.15 -7.77 -1.15
N THR A 65 16.30 -8.04 -0.15
CA THR A 65 15.36 -9.16 -0.16
C THR A 65 14.42 -9.08 -1.37
N TYR A 66 13.85 -7.90 -1.65
CA TYR A 66 13.01 -7.71 -2.81
C TYR A 66 13.78 -7.81 -4.12
N ALA A 67 14.94 -7.17 -4.23
CA ALA A 67 15.77 -7.24 -5.43
C ALA A 67 16.15 -8.69 -5.75
N LYS A 68 16.45 -9.50 -4.73
CA LYS A 68 16.67 -10.94 -4.89
C LYS A 68 15.42 -11.65 -5.39
N PHE A 69 14.27 -11.46 -4.74
CA PHE A 69 13.01 -12.07 -5.15
C PHE A 69 12.68 -11.79 -6.63
N TYR A 70 12.80 -10.53 -7.07
CA TYR A 70 12.47 -10.17 -8.44
C TYR A 70 13.49 -10.68 -9.46
N ARG A 71 14.79 -10.71 -9.13
CA ARG A 71 15.82 -11.35 -9.97
C ARG A 71 15.54 -12.84 -10.14
N ASP A 72 15.24 -13.54 -9.05
CA ASP A 72 15.03 -14.98 -9.05
C ASP A 72 13.70 -15.37 -9.74
N THR A 73 12.67 -14.54 -9.61
CA THR A 73 11.32 -14.82 -10.14
C THR A 73 11.17 -14.46 -11.62
N TYR A 74 11.79 -13.35 -12.04
CA TYR A 74 11.56 -12.77 -13.37
C TYR A 74 12.83 -12.69 -14.22
N GLU A 75 13.98 -13.14 -13.71
CA GLU A 75 15.28 -13.08 -14.38
C GLU A 75 15.69 -11.64 -14.79
N ILE A 76 15.16 -10.62 -14.09
CA ILE A 76 15.40 -9.21 -14.42
C ILE A 76 16.64 -8.69 -13.66
N PRO A 77 17.60 -8.05 -14.34
CA PRO A 77 18.69 -7.37 -13.66
C PRO A 77 18.17 -6.14 -12.90
N ILE A 78 18.41 -6.11 -11.59
CA ILE A 78 18.04 -4.99 -10.71
C ILE A 78 19.31 -4.35 -10.14
N THR A 79 19.43 -3.04 -10.28
CA THR A 79 20.49 -2.24 -9.65
C THR A 79 19.93 -1.52 -8.42
N ILE A 80 20.59 -1.65 -7.28
CA ILE A 80 20.18 -0.94 -6.05
C ILE A 80 20.99 0.35 -5.96
N PHE A 81 20.29 1.49 -5.85
CA PHE A 81 20.89 2.81 -5.73
C PHE A 81 20.96 3.28 -4.28
N PRO A 82 21.77 4.33 -4.01
CA PRO A 82 21.75 4.99 -2.71
C PRO A 82 20.36 5.48 -2.31
N ARG A 83 20.17 5.64 -1.02
CA ARG A 83 18.93 6.13 -0.44
C ARG A 83 18.60 7.54 -0.95
N LEU A 84 17.37 7.71 -1.41
CA LEU A 84 16.80 9.00 -1.78
C LEU A 84 16.27 9.70 -0.51
N PRO A 85 16.85 10.85 -0.11
CA PRO A 85 16.27 11.66 0.95
C PRO A 85 14.91 12.21 0.50
N LEU A 86 13.90 12.12 1.37
CA LEU A 86 12.58 12.66 1.09
C LEU A 86 12.62 14.20 1.21
N PRO A 87 12.30 14.95 0.15
CA PRO A 87 12.34 16.40 0.22
C PRO A 87 11.18 16.93 1.08
N TYR A 88 11.45 17.88 1.96
CA TYR A 88 10.42 18.53 2.78
C TYR A 88 9.28 19.13 1.95
N SER A 89 9.59 19.62 0.74
CA SER A 89 8.59 20.17 -0.19
C SER A 89 7.60 19.13 -0.73
N ALA A 90 7.90 17.83 -0.60
CA ALA A 90 7.00 16.73 -0.94
C ALA A 90 6.03 16.37 0.19
N PHE A 91 6.24 16.83 1.41
CA PHE A 91 5.34 16.56 2.53
C PHE A 91 4.14 17.51 2.53
N ASP A 92 2.93 16.95 2.58
CA ASP A 92 1.69 17.67 2.80
C ASP A 92 1.30 17.58 4.28
N PRO A 93 1.42 18.67 5.06
CA PRO A 93 1.12 18.64 6.49
C PRO A 93 -0.36 18.48 6.81
N TYR A 94 -1.27 18.78 5.87
CA TYR A 94 -2.71 18.57 6.09
C TYR A 94 -3.10 17.10 5.97
N ARG A 95 -2.38 16.35 5.13
CA ARG A 95 -2.58 14.91 4.93
C ARG A 95 -1.65 14.05 5.77
N GLU A 96 -0.61 14.66 6.34
CA GLU A 96 0.52 13.97 6.99
C GLU A 96 1.16 12.91 6.09
N GLN A 97 1.21 13.21 4.79
CA GLN A 97 1.62 12.26 3.74
C GLN A 97 2.58 12.93 2.76
N TYR A 98 3.41 12.12 2.11
CA TYR A 98 4.24 12.59 1.00
C TYR A 98 3.50 12.47 -0.34
N ILE A 99 3.64 13.49 -1.17
CA ILE A 99 3.11 13.54 -2.54
C ILE A 99 4.06 12.76 -3.46
N ALA A 100 3.58 11.66 -4.03
CA ALA A 100 4.39 10.73 -4.81
C ALA A 100 5.07 11.39 -6.03
N GLU A 101 4.36 12.26 -6.73
CA GLU A 101 4.86 12.96 -7.91
C GLU A 101 6.06 13.85 -7.58
N LYS A 102 6.07 14.46 -6.39
CA LYS A 102 7.18 15.29 -5.93
C LYS A 102 8.38 14.46 -5.49
N ILE A 103 8.16 13.24 -4.98
CA ILE A 103 9.24 12.28 -4.71
C ILE A 103 9.86 11.82 -6.04
N LEU A 104 9.04 11.46 -7.03
CA LEU A 104 9.51 11.02 -8.34
C LEU A 104 10.32 12.11 -9.06
N ALA A 105 9.91 13.38 -8.95
CA ALA A 105 10.67 14.50 -9.51
C ALA A 105 12.06 14.70 -8.86
N ALA A 106 12.28 14.16 -7.66
CA ALA A 106 13.57 14.20 -6.97
C ALA A 106 14.48 13.01 -7.31
N VAL A 107 13.97 12.00 -8.02
CA VAL A 107 14.77 10.87 -8.48
C VAL A 107 15.82 11.37 -9.49
N PRO A 108 17.12 11.10 -9.28
CA PRO A 108 18.15 11.44 -10.25
C PRO A 108 17.86 10.80 -11.61
N GLN A 109 18.13 11.52 -12.71
CA GLN A 109 18.06 10.89 -14.03
C GLN A 109 19.14 9.82 -14.13
N LEU A 110 18.74 8.59 -14.45
CA LEU A 110 19.57 7.39 -14.55
C LEU A 110 20.09 7.20 -15.98
#